data_AF-A0AAV5WRX0-F1
#
_entry.id   AF-A0AAV5WRX0-F1
#
_cell.length_a   1.000
_cell.length_b   1.000
_cell.length_c   1.000
_cell.angle_alpha   90.00
_cell.angle_beta   90.00
_cell.angle_gamma   90.00
#
_symmetry.space_group_name_H-M   'P 1'
#
loop_
_entity.id
_entity.type
_entity.pdbx_description
1 polymer ?
#
loop_
_entity_poly.entity_id
_entity_poly.type
_entity_poly.pdbx_seq_one_letter_code
_entity_poly.pdbx_strand_id
1 'polypeptide(L)'
;GFLFDYWFEIIITILSLILLKLLVNRLLSNSLDRIYKQMFFYSDSLAAMKKQLEADHGDLWDKPEFCIAYLKLHDAYQNFLNAARTDVAGKLRRDTAYEKFAAVNVGG
;
A
#
# COMPACT_ATOMS: atom_id res chain seq x y z
N GLY A 1 22.26 33.23 34.10
CA GLY A 1 22.29 31.87 34.67
C GLY A 1 21.99 30.95 33.53
N PHE A 2 22.86 29.99 33.21
CA PHE A 2 22.99 29.40 31.87
C PHE A 2 21.65 29.02 31.18
N LEU A 3 20.68 28.49 31.91
CA LEU A 3 19.33 28.17 31.40
C LEU A 3 18.46 29.40 31.04
N PHE A 4 18.63 30.52 31.71
CA PHE A 4 17.91 31.79 31.48
C PHE A 4 18.46 32.61 30.31
N ASP A 5 19.70 32.33 29.88
CA ASP A 5 20.34 33.07 28.79
C ASP A 5 20.07 32.41 27.43
N TYR A 6 19.87 31.08 27.40
CA TYR A 6 19.68 30.27 26.18
C TYR A 6 18.26 29.72 25.99
N TRP A 7 17.29 30.08 26.83
CA TRP A 7 15.94 29.50 26.78
C TRP A 7 15.22 29.73 25.44
N PHE A 8 15.42 30.90 24.80
CA PHE A 8 14.89 31.17 23.47
C PHE A 8 15.53 30.29 22.40
N GLU A 9 16.85 30.07 22.44
CA GLU A 9 17.55 29.20 21.49
C GLU A 9 17.13 27.73 21.64
N ILE A 10 16.88 27.28 22.88
CA ILE A 10 16.34 25.95 23.16
C ILE A 10 14.94 25.81 22.53
N ILE A 11 14.07 26.81 22.68
CA ILE A 11 12.73 26.80 22.08
C ILE A 11 12.81 26.76 20.55
N ILE A 12 13.67 27.58 19.93
CA ILE A 12 13.87 27.61 18.48
C ILE A 12 14.39 26.26 17.98
N THR A 13 15.32 25.64 18.70
CA THR A 13 15.88 24.33 18.35
C THR A 13 14.80 23.25 18.41
N ILE A 14 13.97 23.24 19.45
CA ILE A 14 12.85 22.29 19.59
C ILE A 14 11.84 22.47 18.45
N LEU A 15 11.46 23.72 18.14
CA LEU A 15 10.55 24.02 17.03
C LEU A 15 11.12 23.56 15.68
N SER A 16 12.41 23.79 15.46
CA SER A 16 13.12 23.36 14.24
C SER A 16 13.14 21.84 14.10
N LEU A 17 13.37 21.10 15.20
CA LEU A 17 13.34 19.64 15.21
C LEU A 17 11.93 19.10 14.95
N ILE A 18 10.88 19.74 15.49
CA ILE A 18 9.49 19.37 15.21
C ILE A 18 9.17 19.57 13.73
N LEU A 19 9.55 20.72 13.16
CA LEU A 19 9.35 21.01 11.73
C LEU A 19 10.09 20.00 10.85
N LEU A 20 11.35 19.68 11.18
CA LEU A 20 12.14 18.68 10.46
C LEU A 20 11.47 17.30 10.53
N LYS A 21 11.01 16.89 11.71
CA LYS A 21 10.29 15.62 11.88
C LYS A 21 9.01 15.57 11.04
N LEU A 22 8.24 16.66 10.99
CA LEU A 22 7.04 16.76 10.18
C LEU A 22 7.35 16.68 8.68
N LEU A 23 8.40 17.36 8.22
CA LEU A 23 8.86 17.31 6.83
C LEU A 23 9.31 15.91 6.44
N VAL A 24 10.18 15.29 7.23
CA VAL A 24 10.63 13.90 7.03
C VAL A 24 9.44 12.95 6.99
N ASN A 25 8.55 13.06 7.96
CA ASN A 25 7.41 12.16 8.07
C ASN A 25 6.33 12.40 7.00
N ARG A 26 6.36 13.52 6.26
CA ARG A 26 5.40 13.80 5.19
C ARG A 26 5.98 13.56 3.80
N LEU A 27 7.22 13.96 3.56
CA LEU A 27 7.89 13.84 2.27
C LEU A 27 8.58 12.50 2.10
N LEU A 28 9.39 12.09 3.08
CA LEU A 28 10.19 10.88 2.95
C LEU A 28 9.34 9.63 3.15
N SER A 29 8.45 9.59 4.13
CA SER A 29 7.61 8.40 4.38
C SER A 29 6.78 8.01 3.14
N ASN A 30 6.08 8.97 2.52
CA ASN A 30 5.24 8.73 1.36
C ASN A 30 6.05 8.40 0.11
N SER A 31 7.23 9.02 -0.06
CA SER A 31 8.11 8.73 -1.19
C SER A 31 8.77 7.37 -1.05
N LEU A 32 9.25 7.04 0.15
CA LEU A 32 9.86 5.74 0.46
C LEU A 32 8.83 4.61 0.36
N ASP A 33 7.60 4.79 0.81
CA ASP A 33 6.52 3.80 0.64
C ASP A 33 6.25 3.50 -0.83
N ARG A 34 6.21 4.54 -1.67
CA ARG A 34 6.03 4.36 -3.12
C ARG A 34 7.20 3.60 -3.74
N ILE A 35 8.42 3.95 -3.38
CA ILE A 35 9.64 3.27 -3.84
C ILE A 35 9.66 1.83 -3.35
N TYR A 36 9.29 1.59 -2.09
CA TYR A 36 9.21 0.25 -1.50
C TYR A 36 8.24 -0.62 -2.30
N LYS A 37 6.99 -0.17 -2.49
CA LYS A 37 5.99 -0.93 -3.24
C LYS A 37 6.41 -1.20 -4.70
N GLN A 38 7.12 -0.26 -5.31
CA GLN A 38 7.70 -0.45 -6.64
C GLN A 38 8.84 -1.47 -6.65
N MET A 39 9.75 -1.40 -5.67
CA MET A 39 10.89 -2.31 -5.51
C MET A 39 10.43 -3.74 -5.21
N PHE A 40 9.33 -3.90 -4.47
CA PHE A 40 8.71 -5.19 -4.16
C PHE A 40 7.70 -5.66 -5.21
N PHE A 41 7.68 -5.04 -6.39
CA PHE A 41 6.89 -5.50 -7.54
C PHE A 41 5.40 -5.71 -7.26
N TYR A 42 4.79 -4.83 -6.45
CA TYR A 42 3.38 -4.95 -6.08
C TYR A 42 2.46 -4.95 -7.31
N SER A 43 2.79 -4.15 -8.33
CA SER A 43 2.03 -4.11 -9.59
C SER A 43 2.10 -5.43 -10.36
N ASP A 44 3.27 -6.07 -10.40
CA ASP A 44 3.45 -7.30 -11.16
C ASP A 44 2.79 -8.49 -10.45
N SER A 45 2.91 -8.54 -9.12
CA SER A 45 2.19 -9.50 -8.28
C SER A 45 0.67 -9.36 -8.43
N LEU A 46 0.14 -8.13 -8.39
CA LEU A 46 -1.29 -7.89 -8.63
C LEU A 46 -1.72 -8.27 -10.05
N ALA A 47 -0.90 -7.98 -11.06
CA ALA A 47 -1.20 -8.37 -12.44
C ALA A 47 -1.22 -9.89 -12.62
N ALA A 48 -0.28 -10.61 -11.99
CA ALA A 48 -0.22 -12.06 -12.03
C ALA A 48 -1.43 -12.70 -11.33
N MET A 49 -1.78 -12.21 -10.14
CA MET A 49 -2.97 -12.68 -9.41
C MET A 49 -4.26 -12.39 -10.19
N LYS A 50 -4.41 -11.17 -10.72
CA LYS A 50 -5.56 -10.79 -11.55
C LYS A 50 -5.67 -11.70 -12.78
N LYS A 51 -4.58 -11.96 -13.48
CA LYS A 51 -4.56 -12.89 -14.63
C LYS A 51 -5.07 -14.29 -14.27
N GLN A 52 -4.72 -14.79 -13.08
CA GLN A 52 -5.20 -16.10 -12.62
C GLN A 52 -6.70 -16.06 -12.26
N LEU A 53 -7.20 -14.95 -11.71
CA LEU A 53 -8.62 -14.77 -11.41
C LEU A 53 -9.47 -14.61 -12.68
N GLU A 54 -8.94 -13.95 -13.71
CA GLU A 54 -9.63 -13.72 -14.98
C GLU A 54 -9.46 -14.86 -15.99
N ALA A 55 -8.65 -15.88 -15.67
CA ALA A 55 -8.45 -17.03 -16.54
C ALA A 55 -9.75 -17.84 -16.68
N ASP A 56 -9.95 -18.41 -17.86
CA ASP A 56 -11.01 -19.39 -18.07
C ASP A 56 -10.59 -20.72 -17.43
N HIS A 57 -11.35 -21.11 -16.41
CA HIS A 57 -11.09 -22.32 -15.61
C HIS A 57 -11.98 -23.50 -16.02
N GLY A 58 -12.92 -23.32 -16.97
CA GLY A 58 -13.76 -24.37 -17.55
C GLY A 58 -14.28 -25.39 -16.54
N ASP A 59 -13.99 -26.67 -16.76
CA ASP A 59 -14.45 -27.80 -15.95
C ASP A 59 -13.91 -27.81 -14.50
N LEU A 60 -13.00 -26.90 -14.13
CA LEU A 60 -12.49 -26.80 -12.76
C LEU A 60 -13.55 -26.25 -11.80
N TRP A 61 -14.55 -25.52 -12.30
CA TRP A 61 -15.66 -25.01 -11.48
C TRP A 61 -16.51 -26.12 -10.84
N ASP A 62 -16.54 -27.31 -11.44
CA ASP A 62 -17.26 -28.47 -10.90
C ASP A 62 -16.54 -29.13 -9.72
N LYS A 63 -15.28 -28.74 -9.45
CA LYS A 63 -14.47 -29.27 -8.36
C LYS A 63 -14.57 -28.36 -7.12
N PRO A 64 -15.18 -28.83 -6.01
CA PRO A 64 -15.31 -28.02 -4.80
C PRO A 64 -13.97 -27.49 -4.25
N GLU A 65 -12.91 -28.29 -4.35
CA GLU A 65 -11.56 -27.91 -3.91
C GLU A 65 -11.02 -26.71 -4.69
N PHE A 66 -11.31 -26.67 -6.00
CA PHE A 66 -10.93 -25.55 -6.85
C PHE A 66 -11.69 -24.28 -6.48
N CYS A 67 -13.00 -24.37 -6.28
CA CYS A 67 -13.81 -23.22 -5.86
C CYS A 67 -13.31 -22.62 -4.54
N ILE A 68 -12.95 -23.46 -3.56
CA ILE A 68 -12.35 -23.00 -2.30
C ILE A 68 -10.99 -22.33 -2.54
N ALA A 69 -10.14 -22.92 -3.38
CA ALA A 69 -8.84 -22.34 -3.71
C ALA A 69 -8.97 -21.00 -4.44
N TYR A 70 -9.91 -20.90 -5.37
CA TYR A 70 -10.22 -19.68 -6.11
C TYR A 70 -10.70 -18.57 -5.17
N LEU A 71 -11.61 -18.88 -4.25
CA LEU A 71 -12.08 -17.91 -3.24
C LEU A 71 -10.94 -17.43 -2.33
N LYS A 72 -10.03 -18.33 -1.92
CA LYS A 72 -8.83 -17.96 -1.16
C LYS A 72 -7.89 -17.05 -1.96
N LEU A 73 -7.71 -17.33 -3.24
CA LEU A 73 -6.92 -16.48 -4.13
C LEU A 73 -7.55 -15.10 -4.28
N HIS A 74 -8.89 -15.04 -4.45
CA HIS A 74 -9.61 -13.78 -4.54
C HIS A 74 -9.50 -12.96 -3.25
N ASP A 75 -9.63 -13.59 -2.07
CA ASP A 75 -9.44 -12.92 -0.78
C ASP A 75 -8.01 -12.41 -0.60
N ALA A 76 -7.02 -13.24 -0.92
CA ALA A 76 -5.60 -12.84 -0.89
C ALA A 76 -5.32 -11.67 -1.84
N TYR A 77 -5.92 -11.67 -3.03
CA TYR A 77 -5.82 -10.58 -4.00
C TYR A 77 -6.41 -9.27 -3.45
N GLN A 78 -7.61 -9.32 -2.85
CA GLN A 78 -8.24 -8.13 -2.25
C GLN A 78 -7.41 -7.58 -1.08
N ASN A 79 -6.90 -8.47 -0.21
CA ASN A 79 -6.04 -8.08 0.90
C ASN A 79 -4.74 -7.43 0.40
N PHE A 80 -4.12 -8.01 -0.63
CA PHE A 80 -2.91 -7.46 -1.23
C PHE A 80 -3.16 -6.13 -1.96
N LEU A 81 -4.28 -6.01 -2.68
CA LEU A 81 -4.69 -4.76 -3.32
C LEU A 81 -4.93 -3.65 -2.29
N ASN A 82 -5.58 -3.98 -1.17
CA ASN A 82 -5.78 -3.03 -0.08
C ASN A 82 -4.45 -2.59 0.53
N ALA A 83 -3.52 -3.52 0.78
CA ALA A 83 -2.18 -3.18 1.24
C ALA A 83 -1.42 -2.29 0.23
N ALA A 84 -1.56 -2.55 -1.07
CA ALA A 84 -0.95 -1.73 -2.12
C ALA A 84 -1.51 -0.29 -2.13
N ARG A 85 -2.83 -0.16 -1.92
CA ARG A 85 -3.55 1.13 -1.92
C ARG A 85 -3.42 1.92 -0.63
N THR A 86 -3.04 1.26 0.46
CA THR A 86 -2.95 1.88 1.80
C THR A 86 -1.61 2.56 1.99
N ASP A 87 -1.59 3.82 2.41
CA ASP A 87 -0.36 4.53 2.73
C ASP A 87 0.27 4.08 4.06
N VAL A 88 1.44 4.64 4.40
CA VAL A 88 2.15 4.36 5.66
C VAL A 88 1.30 4.70 6.90
N ALA A 89 0.32 5.59 6.77
CA ALA A 89 -0.58 5.98 7.84
C ALA A 89 -1.83 5.07 7.95
N GLY A 90 -1.91 4.01 7.15
CA GLY A 90 -3.06 3.10 7.16
C GLY A 90 -4.27 3.65 6.42
N LYS A 91 -4.13 4.73 5.64
CA LYS A 91 -5.24 5.35 4.90
C LYS A 91 -5.27 4.88 3.46
N LEU A 92 -6.47 4.55 2.98
CA LEU A 92 -6.67 4.17 1.59
C LEU A 92 -6.48 5.39 0.69
N ARG A 93 -5.50 5.33 -0.21
CA ARG A 93 -5.28 6.38 -1.20
C ARG A 93 -6.21 6.16 -2.40
N ARG A 94 -6.95 7.21 -2.76
CA ARG A 94 -7.82 7.23 -3.96
C ARG A 94 -7.02 7.44 -5.26
N ASP A 95 -5.79 7.94 -5.18
CA ASP A 95 -4.97 8.35 -6.32
C ASP A 95 -3.84 7.36 -6.65
N THR A 96 -4.11 6.05 -6.57
CA THR A 96 -3.04 5.06 -6.72
C THR A 96 -2.95 4.48 -8.12
N ALA A 97 -1.73 4.19 -8.58
CA ALA A 97 -1.47 3.42 -9.79
C ALA A 97 -2.11 2.01 -9.77
N TYR A 98 -2.69 1.61 -8.64
CA TYR A 98 -3.35 0.34 -8.42
C TYR A 98 -4.87 0.37 -8.67
N GLU A 99 -5.49 1.53 -8.98
CA GLU A 99 -6.92 1.57 -9.31
C GLU A 99 -7.31 0.68 -10.50
N LYS A 100 -6.39 0.50 -11.46
CA LYS A 100 -6.56 -0.43 -12.61
C LYS A 100 -6.80 -1.90 -12.20
N PHE A 101 -6.47 -2.25 -10.95
CA PHE A 101 -6.67 -3.57 -10.37
C PHE A 101 -7.97 -3.67 -9.56
N ALA A 102 -8.71 -2.56 -9.36
CA ALA A 102 -9.95 -2.58 -8.59
C ALA A 102 -11.07 -3.39 -9.25
N ALA A 103 -11.09 -3.44 -10.59
CA ALA A 103 -12.01 -4.29 -11.34
C ALA A 103 -11.30 -5.57 -11.78
N VAL A 104 -11.90 -6.72 -11.46
CA VAL A 104 -11.55 -8.04 -11.99
C VAL A 104 -12.72 -8.48 -12.87
N ASN A 105 -12.47 -8.65 -14.16
CA ASN A 105 -13.48 -9.15 -15.10
C ASN A 105 -13.38 -10.67 -15.13
N VAL A 106 -14.21 -11.32 -14.32
CA VAL A 106 -14.43 -12.76 -14.46
C VAL A 106 -15.19 -12.93 -15.78
N GLY A 107 -14.53 -13.46 -16.80
CA GLY A 107 -15.15 -13.74 -18.09
C GLY A 107 -16.41 -14.58 -17.88
N GLY A 108 -17.53 -14.11 -18.43
CA GLY A 108 -18.77 -14.86 -18.51
C GLY A 108 -18.78 -15.80 -19.70
#